data_AF-A0A929GZS5-F1
#
_entry.id   AF-A0A929GZS5-F1
#
_cell.length_a   1.000
_cell.length_b   1.000
_cell.length_c   1.000
_cell.angle_alpha   90.00
_cell.angle_beta   90.00
_cell.angle_gamma   90.00
#
_symmetry.space_group_name_H-M   'P 1'
#
loop_
_entity.id
_entity.type
_entity.pdbx_description
1 polymer ?
#
loop_
_entity_poly.entity_id
_entity_poly.type
_entity_poly.pdbx_seq_one_letter_code
_entity_poly.pdbx_strand_id
1 'polypeptide(L)' 'MRITAIETIRLPGSPNLLWVEVHTDEGVVGLGETFYGAGAVEAHIHETAAPMILGKDPLRINDLARFTV' A
#
# COMPACT_ATOMS: atom_id res chain seq x y z
N MET A 1 -6.02 -12.88 -9.89
CA MET A 1 -5.59 -11.54 -9.48
C MET A 1 -4.26 -11.60 -8.74
N ARG A 2 -3.33 -10.70 -9.07
CA ARG A 2 -2.04 -10.51 -8.40
C ARG A 2 -1.76 -9.03 -8.24
N ILE A 3 -1.13 -8.66 -7.13
CA ILE A 3 -0.68 -7.28 -6.89
C ILE A 3 0.51 -6.98 -7.82
N THR A 4 0.42 -5.92 -8.61
CA THR A 4 1.43 -5.53 -9.61
C THR A 4 2.18 -4.26 -9.24
N ALA A 5 1.56 -3.34 -8.50
CA ALA A 5 2.22 -2.13 -8.02
C ALA A 5 1.59 -1.62 -6.72
N ILE A 6 2.38 -0.87 -5.97
CA ILE A 6 1.95 -0.10 -4.79
C ILE A 6 2.34 1.35 -5.05
N GLU A 7 1.37 2.26 -4.99
CA GLU A 7 1.57 3.69 -5.19
C GLU A 7 1.18 4.45 -3.93
N THR A 8 1.98 5.46 -3.56
CA THR A 8 1.68 6.36 -2.45
C THR A 8 1.45 7.78 -2.96
N ILE A 9 0.43 8.44 -2.41
CA ILE A 9 0.05 9.79 -2.81
C ILE A 9 0.07 10.68 -1.57
N ARG A 10 0.84 11.77 -1.64
CA ARG A 10 0.90 12.81 -0.61
C ARG A 10 0.52 14.16 -1.19
N LEU A 11 -0.31 14.90 -0.46
CA LEU A 11 -0.74 16.24 -0.85
C LEU A 11 -0.10 17.30 0.06
N PRO A 12 0.60 18.31 -0.49
CA PRO A 12 1.20 19.38 0.31
C PRO A 12 0.19 20.13 1.19
N GLY A 13 -1.06 20.27 0.75
CA GLY A 13 -2.15 20.90 1.52
C GLY A 13 -2.71 20.04 2.65
N SER A 14 -2.29 18.79 2.79
CA SER A 14 -2.72 17.87 3.84
C SER A 14 -1.57 16.94 4.25
N PRO A 15 -0.53 17.47 4.90
CA PRO A 15 0.75 16.77 5.10
C PRO A 15 0.66 15.54 6.02
N ASN A 16 -0.43 15.41 6.77
CA ASN A 16 -0.68 14.26 7.64
C ASN A 16 -1.41 13.12 6.92
N LEU A 17 -1.97 13.35 5.72
CA LEU A 17 -2.66 12.32 4.95
C LEU A 17 -1.68 11.59 4.01
N LEU A 18 -1.87 10.28 3.93
CA LEU A 18 -1.23 9.41 2.95
C LEU A 18 -2.28 8.48 2.37
N TRP A 19 -2.44 8.51 1.05
CA TRP A 19 -3.21 7.51 0.33
C TRP A 19 -2.28 6.45 -0.26
N VAL A 20 -2.80 5.24 -0.36
CA VAL A 20 -2.10 4.10 -0.95
C VAL A 20 -3.03 3.44 -1.96
N GLU A 21 -2.53 3.23 -3.17
CA GLU A 21 -3.20 2.46 -4.21
C GLU A 21 -2.49 1.12 -4.42
N VAL A 22 -3.28 0.05 -4.42
CA VAL A 22 -2.82 -1.32 -4.69
C VAL A 22 -3.34 -1.74 -6.06
N HIS A 23 -2.44 -1.78 -7.03
CA HIS A 23 -2.76 -2.11 -8.43
C HIS A 23 -2.69 -3.62 -8.65
N THR A 24 -3.55 -4.14 -9.53
CA THR A 24 -3.59 -5.57 -9.87
C THR A 24 -3.42 -5.83 -11.36
N ASP A 25 -3.09 -7.07 -11.71
CA ASP A 25 -2.99 -7.56 -13.09
C ASP A 25 -4.34 -7.58 -13.85
N GLU A 26 -5.45 -7.49 -13.13
CA GLU A 26 -6.81 -7.43 -13.70
C GLU A 26 -7.33 -5.99 -13.86
N GLY A 27 -6.51 -4.98 -13.56
CA GLY A 27 -6.86 -3.56 -13.68
C GLY A 27 -7.75 -3.03 -12.54
N VAL A 28 -7.99 -3.82 -11.50
CA VAL A 28 -8.66 -3.37 -10.27
C VAL A 28 -7.63 -2.67 -9.38
N VAL A 29 -8.02 -1.54 -8.79
CA VAL A 29 -7.20 -0.75 -7.87
C VAL A 29 -7.91 -0.66 -6.52
N GLY A 30 -7.23 -1.08 -5.45
CA GLY A 30 -7.69 -0.93 -4.07
C GLY A 30 -7.16 0.36 -3.46
N LEU A 31 -8.04 1.15 -2.82
CA LEU A 31 -7.67 2.39 -2.13
C LEU A 31 -7.56 2.17 -0.62
N GLY A 32 -6.45 2.60 -0.03
CA GLY A 32 -6.22 2.68 1.41
C GLY A 32 -5.81 4.08 1.85
N GLU A 33 -5.94 4.35 3.14
CA GLU A 33 -5.61 5.65 3.75
C GLU A 33 -5.01 5.45 5.15
N THR A 34 -4.12 6.36 5.54
CA THR A 34 -3.74 6.56 6.94
C THR A 34 -3.56 8.05 7.27
N PHE A 35 -3.46 8.37 8.56
CA PHE A 35 -3.28 9.73 9.07
C PHE A 35 -2.17 9.79 10.11
N TYR A 36 -1.40 10.87 10.09
CA TYR A 36 -0.15 11.12 10.80
C TYR A 36 1.05 10.30 10.30
N GLY A 37 2.24 10.93 10.40
CA GLY A 37 3.51 10.26 10.08
C GLY A 37 3.66 9.89 8.60
N ALA A 38 2.98 10.58 7.67
CA ALA A 38 2.90 10.21 6.26
C ALA A 38 4.24 9.87 5.61
N GLY A 39 5.31 10.63 5.89
CA GLY A 39 6.65 10.33 5.36
C GLY A 39 7.27 9.05 5.92
N ALA A 40 7.08 8.78 7.23
CA ALA A 40 7.57 7.54 7.84
C ALA A 40 6.79 6.32 7.36
N VAL A 41 5.46 6.46 7.20
CA VAL A 41 4.63 5.38 6.67
C VAL A 41 4.92 5.12 5.20
N GLU A 42 5.08 6.16 4.38
CA GLU A 42 5.49 6.02 2.97
C GLU A 42 6.81 5.26 2.84
N ALA A 43 7.82 5.63 3.63
CA ALA A 43 9.11 4.93 3.64
C ALA A 43 8.94 3.45 4.02
N HIS A 44 8.19 3.16 5.10
CA HIS A 44 7.93 1.79 5.52
C HIS A 44 7.18 0.96 4.45
N ILE A 45 6.21 1.57 3.77
CA ILE A 45 5.47 0.92 2.67
C ILE A 45 6.43 0.47 1.58
N HIS A 46 7.29 1.36 1.09
CA HIS A 46 8.16 1.06 -0.06
C HIS A 46 9.38 0.21 0.32
N GLU A 47 9.95 0.42 1.50
CA GLU A 47 11.17 -0.29 1.93
C GLU A 47 10.88 -1.68 2.51
N THR A 48 9.72 -1.86 3.14
CA THR A 48 9.40 -3.09 3.89
C THR A 48 8.17 -3.78 3.33
N ALA A 49 6.99 -3.14 3.36
CA ALA A 49 5.73 -3.82 3.08
C ALA A 49 5.56 -4.25 1.61
N ALA A 50 5.89 -3.38 0.66
CA ALA A 50 5.68 -3.64 -0.77
C ALA A 50 6.46 -4.86 -1.28
N PRO A 51 7.77 -5.05 -0.99
CA PRO A 51 8.50 -6.28 -1.34
C PRO A 51 7.85 -7.56 -0.83
N MET A 52 7.16 -7.50 0.32
CA MET A 52 6.50 -8.67 0.91
C MET A 52 5.19 -9.03 0.25
N ILE A 53 4.50 -8.11 -0.43
CA ILE A 53 3.14 -8.36 -0.97
C ILE A 53 3.06 -8.34 -2.49
N LEU A 54 4.03 -7.73 -3.19
CA LEU A 54 4.08 -7.72 -4.66
C LEU A 54 4.05 -9.15 -5.22
N GLY A 55 3.23 -9.35 -6.26
CA GLY A 55 3.02 -10.65 -6.92
C GLY A 55 2.09 -11.62 -6.17
N LYS A 56 1.63 -11.29 -4.95
CA LYS A 56 0.68 -12.13 -4.19
C LYS A 56 -0.77 -11.88 -4.62
N ASP A 57 -1.63 -12.84 -4.31
CA ASP A 57 -3.07 -12.73 -4.49
C ASP A 57 -3.66 -11.75 -3.44
N PRO A 58 -4.24 -10.61 -3.87
CA PRO A 58 -4.78 -9.60 -2.96
C PRO A 58 -6.01 -10.08 -2.16
N LEU A 59 -6.66 -11.19 -2.54
CA LEU A 59 -7.80 -11.73 -1.78
C LEU A 59 -7.36 -12.51 -0.54
N ARG A 60 -6.05 -12.78 -0.36
CA ARG A 60 -5.49 -13.44 0.84
C ARG A 60 -5.27 -12.46 2.00
N ILE A 61 -6.27 -11.61 2.28
CA ILE A 61 -6.17 -10.46 3.20
C ILE A 61 -5.57 -10.84 4.56
N ASN A 62 -6.07 -11.89 5.20
CA ASN A 62 -5.59 -12.33 6.52
C ASN A 62 -4.13 -12.82 6.52
N ASP A 63 -3.66 -13.36 5.40
CA ASP A 63 -2.27 -13.80 5.28
C ASP A 63 -1.36 -12.59 5.05
N LEU A 64 -1.78 -11.66 4.17
CA LEU A 64 -1.06 -10.43 3.86
C LEU A 64 -0.89 -9.52 5.09
N ALA A 65 -1.91 -9.44 5.94
CA ALA A 65 -1.87 -8.65 7.18
C ALA A 65 -0.80 -9.16 8.17
N ARG A 66 -0.41 -10.44 8.12
CA ARG A 66 0.63 -11.00 9.01
C ARG A 66 2.04 -10.66 8.58
N PHE A 67 2.24 -10.37 7.29
CA PHE A 67 3.55 -10.00 6.77
C PHE A 67 3.86 -8.51 6.98
N THR A 68 2.84 -7.67 7.20
CA THR A 68 2.94 -6.20 7.12
C THR A 68 2.85 -5.49 8.48
N VAL A 69 2.99 -6.24 9.58
CA VAL A 69 2.98 -5.75 10.97
C VAL A 69 4.38 -5.57 11.55
#